data_AF-A0A1Z4VTA2-F1
#
_entry.id   AF-A0A1Z4VTA2-F1
#
_cell.length_a   1.000
_cell.length_b   1.000
_cell.length_c   1.000
_cell.angle_alpha   90.00
_cell.angle_beta   90.00
_cell.angle_gamma   90.00
#
_symmetry.space_group_name_H-M   'P 1'
#
loop_
_entity.id
_entity.type
_entity.pdbx_description
1 polymer ?
#
loop_
_entity_poly.entity_id
_entity_poly.type
_entity_poly.pdbx_seq_one_letter_code
_entity_poly.pdbx_strand_id
1 'polypeptide(L)'
;MSRGQSLQEPFLNTLRKERVPVSIYLVNGIKLQGQIESFDQFVVLLKNSVSQMVYKHAISTVVPARNVRFSNNGGNSPAADEGPEPGNV
;
A
#
# COMPACT_ATOMS: atom_id res chain seq x y z
N MET A 1 -16.45 -7.38 9.30
CA MET A 1 -15.26 -7.15 8.44
C MET A 1 -14.44 -6.04 9.06
N SER A 2 -13.20 -6.30 9.44
CA SER A 2 -12.34 -5.29 10.09
C SER A 2 -11.85 -4.29 9.03
N ARG A 3 -12.19 -3.00 9.19
CA ARG A 3 -11.81 -1.91 8.27
C ARG A 3 -10.30 -1.81 7.99
N GLY A 4 -9.45 -2.43 8.81
CA GLY A 4 -8.00 -2.47 8.60
C GLY A 4 -7.56 -3.36 7.43
N GLN A 5 -8.28 -4.47 7.16
CA GLN A 5 -7.95 -5.35 6.03
C GLN A 5 -8.28 -4.71 4.69
N SER A 6 -9.35 -3.91 4.61
CA SER A 6 -9.79 -3.28 3.35
C SER A 6 -8.77 -2.28 2.78
N LEU A 7 -7.89 -1.72 3.62
CA LEU A 7 -6.82 -0.82 3.18
C LEU A 7 -5.48 -1.55 2.98
N GLN A 8 -5.17 -2.51 3.85
CA GLN A 8 -3.87 -3.17 3.87
C GLN A 8 -3.61 -4.00 2.61
N GLU A 9 -4.57 -4.84 2.21
CA GLU A 9 -4.38 -5.73 1.06
C GLU A 9 -4.20 -4.97 -0.26
N PRO A 10 -5.05 -3.98 -0.62
CA PRO A 10 -4.83 -3.19 -1.83
C PRO A 10 -3.48 -2.47 -1.82
N PHE A 11 -3.09 -1.89 -0.68
CA PHE A 11 -1.81 -1.18 -0.56
C PHE A 11 -0.61 -2.10 -0.80
N LEU A 12 -0.51 -3.21 -0.07
CA LEU A 12 0.61 -4.15 -0.22
C LEU A 12 0.61 -4.82 -1.60
N ASN A 13 -0.57 -5.08 -2.17
CA ASN A 13 -0.68 -5.67 -3.50
C ASN A 13 -0.23 -4.70 -4.61
N THR A 14 -0.57 -3.41 -4.50
CA THR A 14 -0.07 -2.39 -5.44
C THR A 14 1.45 -2.28 -5.37
N LEU A 15 2.02 -2.20 -4.16
CA LEU A 15 3.48 -2.16 -3.96
C LEU A 15 4.18 -3.39 -4.57
N ARG A 16 3.61 -4.57 -4.39
CA ARG A 16 4.11 -5.84 -4.96
C ARG A 16 4.03 -5.87 -6.48
N LYS A 17 2.85 -5.58 -7.06
CA LYS A 17 2.62 -5.62 -8.51
C LYS A 17 3.49 -4.62 -9.26
N GLU A 18 3.60 -3.41 -8.74
CA GLU A 18 4.39 -2.33 -9.35
C GLU A 18 5.88 -2.38 -8.99
N ARG A 19 6.30 -3.37 -8.19
CA ARG A 19 7.69 -3.55 -7.71
C ARG A 19 8.27 -2.27 -7.11
N VAL A 20 7.44 -1.55 -6.34
CA VAL A 20 7.84 -0.27 -5.73
C VAL A 20 8.88 -0.55 -4.64
N PRO A 21 10.05 0.11 -4.67
CA PRO A 21 10.99 0.04 -3.57
C PRO A 21 10.34 0.59 -2.29
N VAL A 22 10.49 -0.14 -1.18
CA VAL A 22 9.93 0.21 0.12
C VAL A 22 11.01 0.27 1.19
N SER A 23 10.79 1.13 2.18
CA SER A 23 11.45 1.09 3.49
C SER A 23 10.45 0.57 4.52
N ILE A 24 10.76 -0.56 5.16
CA ILE A 24 10.00 -1.13 6.26
C ILE A 24 10.73 -0.79 7.55
N TYR A 25 10.08 -0.07 8.45
CA TYR A 25 10.61 0.19 9.78
C TYR A 25 10.01 -0.81 10.75
N LEU A 26 10.87 -1.42 11.56
CA LEU A 26 10.47 -2.35 12.59
C LEU A 26 10.17 -1.61 13.90
N VAL A 27 9.45 -2.25 14.82
CA VAL A 27 9.11 -1.70 16.14
C VAL A 27 10.34 -1.41 17.00
N ASN A 28 11.45 -2.08 16.75
CA ASN A 28 12.74 -1.84 17.40
C ASN A 28 13.58 -0.73 16.73
N GLY A 29 13.05 -0.08 15.70
CA GLY A 29 13.73 0.99 14.97
C GLY A 29 14.64 0.55 13.81
N ILE A 30 14.85 -0.75 13.60
CA ILE A 30 15.62 -1.25 12.46
C ILE A 30 14.87 -0.93 11.16
N LYS A 31 15.60 -0.46 10.14
CA LYS A 31 15.09 -0.18 8.80
C LYS A 31 15.52 -1.29 7.83
N LEU A 32 14.54 -1.92 7.19
CA LEU A 32 14.74 -2.84 6.08
C LEU A 32 14.38 -2.14 4.76
N GLN A 33 15.13 -2.43 3.70
CA GLN A 33 14.87 -1.89 2.37
C GLN A 33 14.81 -3.00 1.34
N GLY A 34 13.90 -2.88 0.39
CA GLY A 34 13.71 -3.87 -0.66
C GLY A 34 12.41 -3.65 -1.43
N GLN A 35 11.92 -4.71 -2.07
CA GLN A 35 10.62 -4.75 -2.74
C GLN A 35 9.76 -5.85 -2.13
N ILE A 36 8.45 -5.64 -2.06
CA ILE A 36 7.53 -6.68 -1.60
C ILE A 36 7.44 -7.75 -2.69
N GLU A 37 7.86 -8.97 -2.37
CA GLU A 37 7.79 -10.13 -3.26
C GLU A 37 6.44 -10.84 -3.11
N SER A 38 6.00 -11.05 -1.88
CA SER A 38 4.71 -11.66 -1.52
C SER A 38 4.28 -11.24 -0.11
N PHE A 39 3.04 -11.52 0.27
CA PHE A 39 2.54 -11.33 1.64
C PHE A 39 1.32 -12.22 1.87
N ASP A 40 1.04 -12.50 3.14
CA ASP A 40 -0.20 -13.13 3.58
C ASP A 40 -0.82 -12.32 4.73
N GLN A 41 -1.66 -12.93 5.56
CA GLN A 41 -2.28 -12.28 6.71
C GLN A 41 -1.25 -11.81 7.76
N PHE A 42 -0.15 -12.53 7.98
CA PHE A 42 0.76 -12.35 9.13
C PHE A 42 2.18 -11.93 8.74
N VAL A 43 2.62 -12.20 7.52
CA VAL A 43 3.99 -11.95 7.07
C VAL A 43 4.05 -11.20 5.74
N VAL A 44 5.20 -10.57 5.49
CA VAL A 44 5.60 -9.96 4.22
C VAL A 44 6.94 -10.55 3.81
N LEU A 45 7.05 -11.02 2.58
CA LEU A 45 8.32 -11.43 1.98
C LEU A 45 8.95 -10.22 1.30
N LEU A 46 10.10 -9.77 1.81
CA LEU A 46 10.85 -8.62 1.31
C LEU A 46 12.07 -9.11 0.53
N LYS A 47 12.19 -8.66 -0.72
CA LYS A 47 13.35 -8.96 -1.59
C LYS A 47 14.34 -7.81 -1.60
N ASN A 48 15.59 -8.11 -1.27
CA ASN A 48 16.76 -7.29 -1.57
C ASN A 48 17.80 -8.17 -2.29
N SER A 49 19.04 -8.29 -1.79
CA SER A 49 19.99 -9.32 -2.21
C SER A 49 19.46 -10.74 -1.97
N VAL A 50 18.67 -10.93 -0.89
CA VAL A 50 18.00 -12.20 -0.56
C VAL A 50 16.51 -11.96 -0.35
N SER A 51 15.74 -13.05 -0.31
CA SER A 51 14.33 -13.01 0.09
C SER A 51 14.25 -13.29 1.59
N GLN A 52 13.69 -12.36 2.36
CA GLN A 52 13.55 -12.49 3.81
C GLN A 52 12.09 -12.33 4.23
N MET A 53 11.64 -13.18 5.15
CA MET A 53 10.30 -13.11 5.71
C MET A 53 10.29 -12.16 6.91
N VAL A 54 9.36 -11.21 6.91
CA VAL A 54 9.18 -10.22 7.97
C VAL A 54 7.79 -10.38 8.57
N TYR A 55 7.70 -10.63 9.88
CA TYR A 55 6.43 -10.71 10.58
C TYR A 55 5.80 -9.34 10.78
N LYS A 56 4.51 -9.18 10.46
CA LYS A 56 3.80 -7.90 10.55
C LYS A 56 3.73 -7.33 11.96
N HIS A 57 3.71 -8.17 13.00
CA HIS A 57 3.73 -7.69 14.39
C HIS A 57 5.02 -6.94 14.75
N ALA A 58 6.11 -7.22 14.01
CA ALA A 58 7.39 -6.54 14.21
C ALA A 58 7.52 -5.29 13.34
N ILE A 59 6.58 -5.02 12.43
CA ILE A 59 6.60 -3.85 11.54
C ILE A 59 5.86 -2.69 12.21
N SER A 60 6.52 -1.53 12.31
CA SER A 60 5.87 -0.29 12.74
C SER A 60 5.27 0.47 11.55
N THR A 61 6.02 0.61 10.45
CA THR A 61 5.58 1.35 9.26
C THR A 61 6.16 0.79 7.96
N VAL A 62 5.44 1.01 6.85
CA VAL A 62 5.89 0.68 5.48
C VAL A 62 5.80 1.96 4.64
N VAL A 63 6.94 2.43 4.15
CA VAL A 63 7.05 3.69 3.41
C VAL A 63 7.52 3.42 1.97
N PRO A 64 6.71 3.72 0.95
CA PRO A 64 7.12 3.54 -0.44
C PRO A 64 8.05 4.67 -0.91
N ALA A 65 8.97 4.36 -1.82
CA ALA A 65 9.89 5.34 -2.42
C ALA A 65 9.18 6.37 -3.33
N ARG A 66 7.94 6.09 -3.73
CA ARG A 66 7.05 7.00 -4.45
C ARG A 66 5.61 6.78 -4.01
N ASN A 67 4.77 7.80 -4.17
CA ASN A 67 3.34 7.64 -3.92
C ASN A 67 2.75 6.55 -4.84
N VAL A 68 1.88 5.73 -4.27
CA VAL A 68 1.10 4.71 -4.98
C VAL A 68 -0.37 5.06 -4.88
N ARG A 69 -1.07 4.95 -6.01
CA ARG A 69 -2.53 5.03 -6.05
C ARG A 69 -3.06 3.61 -5.94
N PHE A 70 -3.91 3.36 -4.97
CA PHE A 70 -4.56 2.07 -4.79
C PHE A 70 -6.05 2.32 -4.53
N SER A 71 -6.90 1.54 -5.18
CA SER A 71 -8.34 1.72 -5.06
C SER A 71 -8.76 1.23 -3.68
N ASN A 72 -9.14 2.15 -2.80
CA ASN A 72 -9.78 1.79 -1.55
C ASN A 72 -11.19 1.37 -1.93
N ASN A 73 -11.53 0.08 -1.77
CA ASN A 73 -12.83 -0.45 -2.18
C ASN A 73 -14.02 0.04 -1.30
N GLY A 74 -13.87 1.21 -0.68
CA GLY A 74 -14.85 1.88 0.16
C GLY A 74 -14.85 3.38 -0.11
N GLY A 75 -15.70 3.80 -1.05
CA GLY A 75 -16.39 5.10 -1.06
C GLY A 75 -15.59 6.35 -1.40
N ASN A 76 -16.09 7.05 -2.44
CA ASN A 76 -15.88 8.47 -2.75
C ASN A 76 -14.71 8.83 -3.68
N SER A 77 -14.87 8.50 -4.96
CA SER A 77 -14.42 9.42 -6.01
C SER A 77 -15.33 10.66 -5.96
N PRO A 78 -14.84 11.89 -5.74
CA PRO A 78 -15.63 13.06 -6.08
C PRO A 78 -15.90 13.01 -7.58
N ALA A 79 -17.17 13.21 -7.96
CA ALA A 79 -17.60 13.34 -9.33
C ALA A 79 -16.72 14.36 -10.04
N ALA A 80 -16.02 13.92 -11.09
CA ALA A 80 -15.39 14.82 -12.03
C ALA A 80 -16.50 15.39 -12.92
N ASP A 81 -16.75 16.69 -12.72
CA ASP A 81 -17.06 17.65 -13.77
C ASP A 81 -18.41 17.49 -14.50
N GLU A 82 -19.51 17.85 -13.81
CA GLU A 82 -20.68 18.40 -14.51
C GLU A 82 -20.29 19.79 -15.03
N GLY A 83 -19.97 19.86 -16.33
CA GLY A 83 -19.80 21.12 -17.04
C GLY A 83 -21.06 21.98 -16.95
N PRO A 84 -20.94 23.31 -17.03
CA PRO A 84 -22.05 24.22 -16.75
C PRO A 84 -23.15 24.06 -17.80
N GLU A 85 -24.38 23.79 -17.35
CA GLU A 85 -25.57 23.93 -18.20
C GLU A 85 -25.65 25.37 -18.73
N PRO A 86 -25.70 25.59 -20.05
CA PRO A 86 -26.00 26.91 -20.58
C PRO A 86 -27.48 27.21 -20.32
N GLY A 87 -27.71 28.06 -19.31
CA GLY A 87 -29.01 28.65 -19.04
C GLY A 87 -29.54 29.48 -20.21
N ASN A 88 -30.83 29.28 -20.45
CA ASN A 88 -31.76 29.91 -21.38
C ASN A 88 -31.52 31.37 -21.80
N VAL A 89 -31.94 31.64 -23.05
CA VAL A 89 -32.54 32.92 -23.49
C VAL A 89 -34.00 32.97 -23.03
#